data_AF-A0A9D6XXY0-F1
#
_entry.id   AF-A0A9D6XXY0-F1
#
_cell.length_a   1.000
_cell.length_b   1.000
_cell.length_c   1.000
_cell.angle_alpha   90.00
_cell.angle_beta   90.00
_cell.angle_gamma   90.00
#
_symmetry.space_group_name_H-M   'P 1'
#
loop_
_entity.id
_entity.type
_entity.pdbx_description
1 polymer ?
#
loop_
_entity_poly.entity_id
_entity_poly.type
_entity_poly.pdbx_seq_one_letter_code
_entity_poly.pdbx_strand_id
1 'polypeptide(L)'
;MLIESAFLKLPELLLSNFDHGSEVESTIVHLIGSALQMELNARNIPRPFASVLAEKPYDGIPRDKRVVRADLYVDLTSAIHFDGRMLAYGVRPKNWIEVKAPLSTRRRWPTTLRPDSVTRDCLRLCLFPEQLQGPSTGTETGRYLLWILDSDPATSLAGTSLGPVLRLGENRLNVTARGLSLTASVRTLAFEPSTQEGPKPLFWGYLIRIGKFTATAGEQSFTVSDQPSTGFTQESLEQLRALREVFLAEEEPDVPGA
;
A
#
# COMPACT_ATOMS: atom_id res chain seq x y z
N MET A 1 16.07 4.56 -1.92
CA MET A 1 15.07 3.60 -2.46
C MET A 1 14.12 4.37 -3.38
N LEU A 2 13.67 3.78 -4.50
CA LEU A 2 13.01 4.50 -5.60
C LEU A 2 11.66 5.10 -5.19
N ILE A 3 10.82 4.31 -4.53
CA ILE A 3 9.46 4.70 -4.12
C ILE A 3 9.53 5.82 -3.08
N GLU A 4 10.45 5.73 -2.14
CA GLU A 4 10.71 6.72 -1.09
C GLU A 4 11.21 8.04 -1.69
N SER A 5 12.07 7.98 -2.72
CA SER A 5 12.55 9.18 -3.43
C SER A 5 11.45 9.84 -4.28
N ALA A 6 10.55 9.05 -4.86
CA ALA A 6 9.35 9.54 -5.55
C ALA A 6 8.37 10.17 -4.54
N PHE A 7 8.16 9.54 -3.39
CA PHE A 7 7.32 10.07 -2.32
C PHE A 7 7.79 11.44 -1.82
N LEU A 8 9.11 11.64 -1.67
CA LEU A 8 9.66 12.94 -1.24
C LEU A 8 9.47 14.07 -2.26
N LYS A 9 9.03 13.78 -3.49
CA LYS A 9 8.65 14.78 -4.51
C LYS A 9 7.18 15.17 -4.45
N LEU A 10 6.34 14.36 -3.79
CA LEU A 10 4.91 14.63 -3.69
C LEU A 10 4.56 16.00 -3.08
N PRO A 11 5.25 16.54 -2.07
CA PRO A 11 4.90 17.85 -1.52
C PRO A 11 4.85 18.95 -2.59
N GLU A 12 5.86 18.98 -3.46
CA GLU A 12 5.95 19.96 -4.55
C GLU A 12 4.88 19.71 -5.63
N LEU A 13 4.62 18.44 -5.95
CA LEU A 13 3.61 18.04 -6.94
C LEU A 13 2.18 18.34 -6.45
N LEU A 14 1.91 18.17 -5.17
CA LEU A 14 0.63 18.49 -4.54
C LEU A 14 0.40 20.01 -4.46
N LEU A 15 1.45 20.83 -4.34
CA LEU A 15 1.30 22.28 -4.33
C LEU A 15 1.10 22.88 -5.73
N SER A 16 1.60 22.21 -6.77
CA SER A 16 1.60 22.75 -8.14
C SER A 16 0.34 22.40 -8.94
N ASN A 17 -0.26 21.22 -8.72
CA ASN A 17 -1.26 20.65 -9.64
C ASN A 17 -2.52 20.09 -8.94
N PHE A 18 -2.73 20.36 -7.65
CA PHE A 18 -3.82 19.72 -6.92
C PHE A 18 -5.12 20.51 -7.00
N ASP A 19 -6.07 19.99 -7.77
CA ASP A 19 -7.47 20.44 -7.74
C ASP A 19 -8.29 19.52 -6.83
N HIS A 20 -9.16 20.10 -5.99
CA HIS A 20 -9.99 19.39 -5.00
C HIS A 20 -11.23 18.72 -5.63
N GLY A 21 -11.12 18.28 -6.88
CA GLY A 21 -12.19 17.63 -7.63
C GLY A 21 -12.63 16.28 -7.05
N SER A 22 -13.61 15.63 -7.70
CA SER A 22 -14.19 14.36 -7.24
C SER A 22 -13.19 13.19 -7.18
N GLU A 23 -12.03 13.30 -7.83
CA GLU A 23 -11.07 12.21 -8.08
C GLU A 23 -9.71 12.43 -7.39
N VAL A 24 -9.75 12.78 -6.10
CA VAL A 24 -8.55 13.06 -5.30
C VAL A 24 -7.57 11.88 -5.27
N GLU A 25 -8.05 10.66 -4.99
CA GLU A 25 -7.18 9.48 -4.90
C GLU A 25 -6.54 9.17 -6.26
N SER A 26 -7.31 9.21 -7.35
CA SER A 26 -6.79 9.05 -8.71
C SER A 26 -5.76 10.11 -9.07
N THR A 27 -5.97 11.36 -8.63
CA THR A 27 -4.98 12.44 -8.79
C THR A 27 -3.69 12.10 -8.05
N ILE A 28 -3.76 11.64 -6.80
CA ILE A 28 -2.57 11.26 -6.04
C ILE A 28 -1.85 10.06 -6.66
N VAL A 29 -2.59 9.05 -7.13
CA VAL A 29 -2.06 7.91 -7.88
C VAL A 29 -1.29 8.40 -9.12
N HIS A 30 -1.86 9.35 -9.86
CA HIS A 30 -1.20 9.96 -11.01
C HIS A 30 0.08 10.72 -10.62
N LEU A 31 0.05 11.50 -9.53
CA LEU A 31 1.21 12.26 -9.07
C LEU A 31 2.35 11.36 -8.59
N ILE A 32 2.06 10.32 -7.79
CA ILE A 32 3.11 9.37 -7.34
C ILE A 32 3.62 8.51 -8.51
N GLY A 33 2.74 8.12 -9.45
CA GLY A 33 3.14 7.44 -10.68
C GLY A 33 4.08 8.30 -11.53
N SER A 34 3.79 9.59 -11.67
CA SER A 34 4.64 10.55 -12.38
C SER A 34 5.97 10.75 -11.67
N ALA A 35 5.97 10.89 -10.34
CA ALA A 35 7.20 10.99 -9.55
C ALA A 35 8.08 9.75 -9.68
N LEU A 36 7.49 8.55 -9.73
CA LEU A 36 8.21 7.30 -10.00
C LEU A 36 8.81 7.30 -11.40
N GLN A 37 8.07 7.74 -12.42
CA GLN A 37 8.61 7.87 -13.78
C GLN A 37 9.78 8.85 -13.84
N MET A 38 9.71 9.98 -13.14
CA MET A 38 10.82 10.93 -13.01
C MET A 38 12.06 10.26 -12.38
N GLU A 39 11.87 9.46 -11.32
CA GLU A 39 12.96 8.73 -10.67
C GLU A 39 13.60 7.66 -11.58
N LEU A 40 12.79 6.95 -12.36
CA LEU A 40 13.28 5.95 -13.30
C LEU A 40 14.01 6.61 -14.47
N ASN A 41 13.47 7.70 -15.02
CA ASN A 41 14.11 8.51 -16.06
C ASN A 41 15.45 9.08 -15.59
N ALA A 42 15.52 9.66 -14.38
CA ALA A 42 16.74 10.24 -13.83
C ALA A 42 17.88 9.20 -13.65
N ARG A 43 17.54 7.91 -13.60
CA ARG A 43 18.50 6.79 -13.51
C ARG A 43 18.76 6.11 -14.85
N ASN A 44 18.27 6.67 -15.96
CA ASN A 44 18.39 6.12 -17.30
C ASN A 44 17.83 4.70 -17.43
N ILE A 45 16.76 4.38 -16.69
CA ILE A 45 16.08 3.10 -16.82
C ILE A 45 15.37 3.04 -18.18
N PRO A 46 15.58 2.00 -19.00
CA PRO A 46 14.89 1.86 -20.27
C PRO A 46 13.40 1.61 -20.06
N ARG A 47 12.56 2.24 -20.89
CA ARG A 47 11.09 2.07 -20.89
C ARG A 47 10.43 2.26 -19.51
N PRO A 48 10.64 3.40 -18.83
CA PRO A 48 10.14 3.63 -17.46
C PRO A 48 8.62 3.58 -17.35
N PHE A 49 7.90 3.90 -18.43
CA PHE A 49 6.44 3.78 -18.49
C PHE A 49 5.94 2.34 -18.35
N ALA A 50 6.70 1.35 -18.84
CA ALA A 50 6.31 -0.05 -18.73
C ALA A 50 6.47 -0.60 -17.30
N SER A 51 7.28 0.08 -16.48
CA SER A 51 7.55 -0.28 -15.08
C SER A 51 6.51 0.23 -14.10
N VAL A 52 5.64 1.16 -14.47
CA VAL A 52 4.66 1.79 -13.56
C VAL A 52 3.26 1.62 -14.14
N LEU A 53 2.45 0.77 -13.50
CA LEU A 53 1.12 0.38 -13.97
C LEU A 53 0.06 0.79 -12.94
N ALA A 54 -0.89 1.63 -13.35
CA ALA A 54 -2.07 1.92 -12.54
C ALA A 54 -3.11 0.79 -12.69
N GLU A 55 -3.94 0.59 -11.67
CA GLU A 55 -5.09 -0.33 -11.71
C GLU A 55 -4.69 -1.78 -12.08
N LYS A 56 -3.52 -2.23 -11.63
CA LYS A 56 -3.05 -3.60 -11.95
C LYS A 56 -3.88 -4.62 -11.15
N PRO A 57 -4.47 -5.63 -11.81
CA PRO A 57 -5.07 -6.77 -11.12
C PRO A 57 -4.06 -7.46 -10.19
N TYR A 58 -4.49 -7.85 -8.99
CA TYR A 58 -3.65 -8.70 -8.17
C TYR A 58 -3.55 -10.11 -8.77
N ASP A 59 -2.35 -10.69 -8.69
CA ASP A 59 -2.06 -12.00 -9.27
C ASP A 59 -2.75 -13.16 -8.52
N GLY A 60 -3.01 -12.99 -7.22
CA GLY A 60 -3.54 -14.04 -6.34
C GLY A 60 -5.04 -14.30 -6.41
N ILE A 61 -5.76 -13.69 -7.35
CA ILE A 61 -7.23 -13.75 -7.46
C ILE A 61 -7.63 -14.78 -8.52
N PRO A 62 -8.52 -15.75 -8.19
CA PRO A 62 -9.07 -16.68 -9.16
C PRO A 62 -9.79 -15.97 -10.32
N ARG A 63 -9.70 -16.51 -11.55
CA ARG A 63 -10.26 -15.89 -12.77
C ARG A 63 -11.79 -15.78 -12.78
N ASP A 64 -12.45 -16.64 -12.02
CA ASP A 64 -13.90 -16.72 -11.84
C ASP A 64 -14.43 -15.76 -10.76
N LYS A 65 -13.53 -15.12 -10.01
CA LYS A 65 -13.88 -14.13 -8.98
C LYS A 65 -13.75 -12.71 -9.51
N ARG A 66 -14.35 -11.76 -8.78
CA ARG A 66 -14.24 -10.33 -9.07
C ARG A 66 -12.77 -9.92 -9.09
N VAL A 67 -12.36 -9.23 -10.16
CA VAL A 67 -11.00 -8.69 -10.26
C VAL A 67 -10.84 -7.55 -9.26
N VAL A 68 -9.96 -7.74 -8.29
CA VAL A 68 -9.49 -6.67 -7.39
C VAL A 68 -8.16 -6.14 -7.93
N ARG A 69 -8.03 -4.82 -7.96
CA ARG A 69 -6.89 -4.11 -8.52
C ARG A 69 -6.18 -3.33 -7.43
N ALA A 70 -4.86 -3.20 -7.57
CA ALA A 70 -4.09 -2.24 -6.81
C ALA A 70 -4.05 -0.91 -7.55
N ASP A 71 -4.06 0.18 -6.78
CA ASP A 71 -4.02 1.54 -7.33
C ASP A 71 -2.77 1.75 -8.19
N LEU A 72 -1.61 1.28 -7.70
CA LEU A 72 -0.35 1.35 -8.45
C LEU A 72 0.52 0.11 -8.23
N TYR A 73 1.11 -0.39 -9.31
CA TYR A 73 2.10 -1.45 -9.33
C TYR A 73 3.39 -0.97 -9.99
N VAL A 74 4.53 -1.31 -9.39
CA VAL A 74 5.86 -0.97 -9.91
C VAL A 74 6.68 -2.24 -10.14
N ASP A 75 7.06 -2.48 -11.39
CA ASP A 75 7.92 -3.58 -11.80
C ASP A 75 9.33 -3.09 -12.13
N LEU A 76 10.26 -3.46 -11.27
CA LEU A 76 11.68 -3.12 -11.38
C LEU A 76 12.52 -4.29 -11.88
N THR A 77 11.93 -5.45 -12.15
CA THR A 77 12.63 -6.70 -12.51
C THR A 77 13.52 -6.52 -13.74
N SER A 78 13.08 -5.73 -14.72
CA SER A 78 13.84 -5.42 -15.94
C SER A 78 14.72 -4.18 -15.81
N ALA A 79 14.53 -3.37 -14.76
CA ALA A 79 15.19 -2.10 -14.57
C ALA A 79 16.49 -2.23 -13.74
N ILE A 80 16.49 -3.14 -12.77
CA ILE A 80 17.54 -3.23 -11.75
C ILE A 80 17.92 -4.69 -11.55
N HIS A 81 19.22 -4.97 -11.41
CA HIS A 81 19.69 -6.27 -10.97
C HIS A 81 19.51 -6.41 -9.45
N PHE A 82 18.78 -7.44 -9.01
CA PHE A 82 18.52 -7.67 -7.59
C PHE A 82 19.51 -8.69 -7.03
N ASP A 83 20.32 -8.24 -6.07
CA ASP A 83 21.15 -9.11 -5.25
C ASP A 83 20.57 -9.25 -3.82
N GLY A 84 21.12 -10.19 -3.05
CA GLY A 84 20.69 -10.41 -1.68
C GLY A 84 20.89 -9.19 -0.76
N ARG A 85 21.83 -8.28 -1.08
CA ARG A 85 22.06 -7.06 -0.30
C ARG A 85 20.93 -6.06 -0.52
N MET A 86 20.52 -5.84 -1.77
CA MET A 86 19.40 -4.97 -2.11
C MET A 86 18.10 -5.48 -1.47
N LEU A 87 17.89 -6.80 -1.49
CA LEU A 87 16.76 -7.41 -0.81
C LEU A 87 16.83 -7.21 0.72
N ALA A 88 18.01 -7.35 1.33
CA ALA A 88 18.21 -7.07 2.76
C ALA A 88 17.99 -5.59 3.13
N TYR A 89 18.27 -4.66 2.20
CA TYR A 89 17.95 -3.23 2.37
C TYR A 89 16.47 -2.90 2.16
N GLY A 90 15.63 -3.88 1.80
CA GLY A 90 14.19 -3.71 1.61
C GLY A 90 13.78 -3.31 0.20
N VAL A 91 14.69 -3.28 -0.76
CA VAL A 91 14.34 -3.07 -2.18
C VAL A 91 13.67 -4.33 -2.71
N ARG A 92 12.58 -4.18 -3.47
CA ARG A 92 11.80 -5.30 -3.99
C ARG A 92 11.61 -5.15 -5.51
N PRO A 93 11.68 -6.24 -6.29
CA PRO A 93 11.47 -6.19 -7.73
C PRO A 93 10.05 -5.82 -8.10
N LYS A 94 9.04 -6.33 -7.37
CA LYS A 94 7.63 -6.05 -7.63
C LYS A 94 7.05 -5.28 -6.45
N ASN A 95 6.44 -4.13 -6.65
CA ASN A 95 5.90 -3.31 -5.56
C ASN A 95 4.44 -2.98 -5.80
N TRP A 96 3.61 -3.17 -4.78
CA TRP A 96 2.19 -2.88 -4.79
C TRP A 96 1.91 -1.72 -3.86
N ILE A 97 1.14 -0.74 -4.34
CA ILE A 97 0.87 0.50 -3.63
C ILE A 97 -0.64 0.75 -3.64
N GLU A 98 -1.20 0.97 -2.46
CA GLU A 98 -2.58 1.47 -2.27
C GLU A 98 -2.52 2.92 -1.78
N VAL A 99 -3.43 3.75 -2.26
CA VAL A 99 -3.50 5.18 -1.95
C VAL A 99 -4.78 5.46 -1.17
N LYS A 100 -4.67 6.31 -0.15
CA LYS A 100 -5.82 6.85 0.57
C LYS A 100 -5.64 8.33 0.82
N ALA A 101 -6.73 9.06 0.59
CA ALA A 101 -6.75 10.52 0.72
C ALA A 101 -8.00 11.01 1.45
N PRO A 102 -8.12 10.76 2.77
CA PRO A 102 -9.24 11.22 3.57
C PRO A 102 -9.15 12.74 3.84
N LEU A 103 -9.54 13.54 2.84
CA LEU A 103 -9.50 14.99 2.95
C LEU A 103 -10.74 15.55 3.64
N SER A 104 -10.53 16.37 4.68
CA SER A 104 -11.52 17.05 5.51
C SER A 104 -12.33 18.12 4.78
N THR A 105 -11.79 18.70 3.70
CA THR A 105 -12.44 19.75 2.89
C THR A 105 -13.70 19.32 2.14
N ARG A 106 -14.07 18.02 2.15
CA ARG A 106 -15.35 17.52 1.62
C ARG A 106 -16.52 17.86 2.55
N ARG A 107 -17.05 19.09 2.48
CA ARG A 107 -18.24 19.58 3.20
C ARG A 107 -19.57 18.82 2.96
N ARG A 108 -19.60 17.67 2.26
CA ARG A 108 -20.86 16.97 1.87
C ARG A 108 -20.90 15.46 2.03
N TRP A 109 -19.84 14.82 2.53
CA TRP A 109 -19.81 13.36 2.72
C TRP A 109 -19.27 13.07 4.12
N PRO A 110 -19.72 12.01 4.82
CA PRO A 110 -19.32 11.81 6.20
C PRO A 110 -17.79 11.69 6.26
N THR A 111 -17.19 12.65 6.96
CA THR A 111 -15.75 12.92 7.10
C THR A 111 -15.02 11.87 7.96
N THR A 112 -15.61 10.70 8.13
CA THR A 112 -14.95 9.57 8.77
C THR A 112 -14.23 8.79 7.67
N LEU A 113 -12.90 8.87 7.65
CA LEU A 113 -12.05 7.82 7.09
C LEU A 113 -12.68 6.50 7.52
N ARG A 114 -13.33 5.77 6.59
CA ARG A 114 -13.94 4.49 6.93
C ARG A 114 -12.77 3.58 7.30
N PRO A 115 -12.54 3.26 8.59
CA PRO A 115 -11.36 2.49 9.00
C PRO A 115 -11.32 1.13 8.27
N ASP A 116 -12.50 0.65 7.91
CA ASP A 116 -12.74 -0.54 7.10
C ASP A 116 -12.08 -0.47 5.72
N SER A 117 -12.09 0.70 5.07
CA SER A 117 -11.48 0.86 3.73
C SER A 117 -9.97 0.71 3.78
N VAL A 118 -9.32 1.28 4.79
CA VAL A 118 -7.88 1.18 5.01
C VAL A 118 -7.52 -0.25 5.41
N THR A 119 -8.28 -0.81 6.34
CA THR A 119 -8.08 -2.18 6.83
C THR A 119 -8.15 -3.16 5.68
N ARG A 120 -9.15 -3.02 4.80
CA ARG A 120 -9.29 -3.83 3.60
C ARG A 120 -8.07 -3.71 2.70
N ASP A 121 -7.54 -2.51 2.49
CA ASP A 121 -6.40 -2.29 1.60
C ASP A 121 -5.10 -2.88 2.15
N CYS A 122 -4.91 -2.79 3.47
CA CYS A 122 -3.84 -3.50 4.16
C CYS A 122 -3.97 -5.03 4.00
N LEU A 123 -5.19 -5.58 4.11
CA LEU A 123 -5.44 -7.00 3.86
C LEU A 123 -5.18 -7.36 2.39
N ARG A 124 -5.60 -6.53 1.42
CA ARG A 124 -5.38 -6.75 -0.01
C ARG A 124 -3.88 -6.82 -0.34
N LEU A 125 -3.10 -5.84 0.13
CA LEU A 125 -1.64 -5.78 -0.03
C LEU A 125 -0.92 -6.99 0.57
N CYS A 126 -1.44 -7.55 1.66
CA CYS A 126 -0.83 -8.68 2.34
C CYS A 126 -1.22 -10.02 1.70
N LEU A 127 -2.48 -10.18 1.31
CA LEU A 127 -3.02 -11.47 0.86
C LEU A 127 -2.81 -11.72 -0.63
N PHE A 128 -3.00 -10.73 -1.51
CA PHE A 128 -3.14 -11.01 -2.94
C PHE A 128 -1.89 -10.95 -3.81
N PRO A 129 -0.80 -10.24 -3.47
CA PRO A 129 0.43 -10.36 -4.25
C PRO A 129 0.92 -11.80 -4.35
N GLU A 130 1.45 -12.16 -5.52
CA GLU A 130 1.98 -13.50 -5.78
C GLU A 130 3.09 -13.87 -4.78
N GLN A 131 3.02 -15.10 -4.26
CA GLN A 131 4.05 -15.68 -3.39
C GLN A 131 4.60 -16.92 -4.09
N LEU A 132 5.86 -16.87 -4.50
CA LEU A 132 6.51 -17.94 -5.26
C LEU A 132 7.05 -19.05 -4.34
N GLN A 133 6.97 -20.29 -4.80
CA GLN A 133 7.64 -21.44 -4.18
C GLN A 133 9.13 -21.42 -4.52
N GLY A 134 10.02 -21.62 -3.55
CA GLY A 134 11.43 -21.83 -3.87
C GLY A 134 12.43 -21.59 -2.73
N PRO A 135 13.69 -22.04 -2.89
CA PRO A 135 14.70 -22.00 -1.83
C PRO A 135 15.49 -20.68 -1.72
N SER A 136 15.19 -19.63 -2.48
CA SER A 136 16.03 -18.41 -2.54
C SER A 136 15.31 -17.10 -2.21
N THR A 137 15.80 -16.47 -1.14
CA THR A 137 15.94 -15.02 -0.89
C THR A 137 14.70 -14.13 -0.88
N GLY A 138 14.04 -14.07 0.28
CA GLY A 138 13.13 -12.96 0.64
C GLY A 138 11.88 -12.87 -0.23
N THR A 139 10.92 -12.05 0.19
CA THR A 139 9.79 -11.78 -0.70
C THR A 139 10.26 -10.95 -1.89
N GLU A 140 9.81 -11.27 -3.10
CA GLU A 140 9.99 -10.40 -4.28
C GLU A 140 9.04 -9.18 -4.26
N THR A 141 8.16 -9.12 -3.26
CA THR A 141 7.02 -8.21 -3.21
C THR A 141 7.21 -7.13 -2.15
N GLY A 142 7.26 -5.87 -2.57
CA GLY A 142 7.09 -4.69 -1.73
C GLY A 142 5.62 -4.32 -1.58
N ARG A 143 5.24 -3.83 -0.40
CA ARG A 143 3.86 -3.48 -0.04
C ARG A 143 3.86 -2.10 0.60
N TYR A 144 3.16 -1.16 -0.02
CA TYR A 144 3.14 0.23 0.42
C TYR A 144 1.71 0.74 0.52
N LEU A 145 1.46 1.51 1.56
CA LEU A 145 0.25 2.30 1.72
C LEU A 145 0.67 3.77 1.73
N LEU A 146 0.12 4.56 0.80
CA LEU A 146 0.34 5.99 0.69
C LEU A 146 -0.88 6.73 1.23
N TRP A 147 -0.65 7.58 2.21
CA TRP A 147 -1.67 8.38 2.86
C TRP A 147 -1.41 9.87 2.70
N ILE A 148 -2.41 10.60 2.22
CA ILE A 148 -2.37 12.06 2.12
C ILE A 148 -3.54 12.66 2.92
N LEU A 149 -3.23 13.56 3.84
CA LEU A 149 -4.20 14.25 4.70
C LEU A 149 -4.12 15.76 4.44
N ASP A 150 -5.25 16.46 4.51
CA ASP A 150 -5.32 17.94 4.49
C ASP A 150 -5.44 18.56 5.89
N SER A 151 -5.29 17.73 6.93
CA SER A 151 -5.38 18.12 8.34
C SER A 151 -4.39 17.31 9.17
N ASP A 152 -3.98 17.87 10.30
CA ASP A 152 -3.09 17.23 11.27
C ASP A 152 -3.61 15.83 11.66
N PRO A 153 -2.80 14.75 11.49
CA PRO A 153 -3.18 13.39 11.88
C PRO A 153 -3.53 13.25 13.36
N ALA A 154 -2.91 14.04 14.26
CA ALA A 154 -3.22 14.00 15.68
C ALA A 154 -4.69 14.38 15.93
N THR A 155 -5.26 15.21 15.05
CA THR A 155 -6.66 15.61 15.09
C THR A 155 -7.54 14.65 14.28
N SER A 156 -7.16 14.31 13.04
CA SER A 156 -8.03 13.54 12.12
C SER A 156 -8.10 12.05 12.44
N LEU A 157 -7.14 11.51 13.20
CA LEU A 157 -7.04 10.09 13.53
C LEU A 157 -7.07 9.83 15.04
N ALA A 158 -7.43 10.85 15.82
CA ALA A 158 -7.59 10.73 17.27
C ALA A 158 -8.52 9.54 17.62
N GLY A 159 -8.05 8.64 18.49
CA GLY A 159 -8.82 7.48 18.93
C GLY A 159 -8.88 6.31 17.93
N THR A 160 -8.26 6.41 16.76
CA THR A 160 -8.15 5.29 15.81
C THR A 160 -6.92 4.43 16.11
N SER A 161 -6.98 3.13 15.78
CA SER A 161 -5.81 2.23 15.83
C SER A 161 -4.69 2.60 14.84
N LEU A 162 -4.97 3.54 13.93
CA LEU A 162 -4.09 3.95 12.84
C LEU A 162 -3.19 5.14 13.22
N GLY A 163 -3.55 5.92 14.25
CA GLY A 163 -2.75 7.06 14.72
C GLY A 163 -1.29 6.71 15.07
N PRO A 164 -1.02 5.64 15.85
CA PRO A 164 0.35 5.23 16.18
C PRO A 164 1.20 4.84 14.95
N VAL A 165 0.57 4.39 13.86
CA VAL A 165 1.25 3.93 12.64
C VAL A 165 1.88 5.09 11.85
N LEU A 166 1.35 6.30 12.01
CA LEU A 166 1.85 7.50 11.32
C LEU A 166 3.07 8.15 11.96
N ARG A 167 3.63 7.53 13.00
CA ARG A 167 4.89 8.00 13.60
C ARG A 167 6.06 7.58 12.72
N LEU A 168 7.05 8.45 12.55
CA LEU A 168 8.27 8.12 11.81
C LEU A 168 8.99 6.91 12.43
N GLY A 169 9.48 6.01 11.58
CA GLY A 169 10.24 4.83 12.01
C GLY A 169 9.43 3.53 11.99
N GLU A 170 9.81 2.59 12.85
CA GLU A 170 9.18 1.26 12.93
C GLU A 170 8.00 1.26 13.88
N ASN A 171 6.86 0.78 13.40
CA ASN A 171 5.61 0.71 14.16
C ASN A 171 4.94 -0.64 13.97
N ARG A 172 3.93 -0.91 14.81
CA ARG A 172 3.06 -2.08 14.68
C ARG A 172 1.67 -1.64 14.22
N LEU A 173 1.21 -2.23 13.13
CA LEU A 173 -0.15 -2.10 12.61
C LEU A 173 -0.94 -3.34 13.01
N ASN A 174 -2.09 -3.16 13.65
CA ASN A 174 -3.04 -4.24 13.88
C ASN A 174 -4.38 -3.82 13.30
N VAL A 175 -4.91 -4.61 12.37
CA VAL A 175 -6.22 -4.36 11.77
C VAL A 175 -7.03 -5.64 11.76
N THR A 176 -8.33 -5.50 11.97
CA THR A 176 -9.27 -6.63 11.95
C THR A 176 -10.46 -6.21 11.13
N ALA A 177 -10.83 -7.01 10.15
CA ALA A 177 -12.07 -6.85 9.42
C ALA A 177 -12.63 -8.23 9.12
N ARG A 178 -13.91 -8.42 9.47
CA ARG A 178 -14.72 -9.54 9.01
C ARG A 178 -14.02 -10.91 9.18
N GLY A 179 -13.77 -11.28 10.42
CA GLY A 179 -13.12 -12.56 10.76
C GLY A 179 -11.62 -12.67 10.43
N LEU A 180 -11.07 -11.75 9.63
CA LEU A 180 -9.64 -11.66 9.36
C LEU A 180 -8.96 -10.68 10.31
N SER A 181 -7.81 -11.07 10.84
CA SER A 181 -6.92 -10.15 11.55
C SER A 181 -5.53 -10.14 10.91
N LEU A 182 -4.93 -8.96 10.86
CA LEU A 182 -3.60 -8.70 10.33
C LEU A 182 -2.79 -7.97 11.39
N THR A 183 -1.67 -8.56 11.78
CA THR A 183 -0.62 -7.91 12.56
C THR A 183 0.57 -7.67 11.64
N ALA A 184 1.05 -6.44 11.53
CA ALA A 184 2.17 -6.08 10.69
C ALA A 184 3.21 -5.20 11.41
N SER A 185 4.49 -5.42 11.10
CA SER A 185 5.57 -4.47 11.32
C SER A 185 5.69 -3.58 10.10
N VAL A 186 5.62 -2.27 10.33
CA VAL A 186 5.59 -1.26 9.28
C VAL A 186 6.66 -0.21 9.51
N ARG A 187 7.21 0.32 8.42
CA ARG A 187 8.13 1.46 8.45
C ARG A 187 7.48 2.66 7.79
N THR A 188 7.44 3.78 8.48
CA THR A 188 6.77 4.98 8.01
C THR A 188 7.80 6.06 7.67
N LEU A 189 7.68 6.61 6.46
CA LEU A 189 8.31 7.86 6.03
C LEU A 189 7.22 8.91 5.92
N ALA A 190 7.52 10.16 6.27
CA ALA A 190 6.55 11.24 6.22
C ALA A 190 7.13 12.52 5.62
N PHE A 191 6.25 13.36 5.10
CA PHE A 191 6.49 14.78 4.94
C PHE A 191 5.38 15.55 5.64
N GLU A 192 5.75 16.66 6.25
CA GLU A 192 4.85 17.50 7.03
C GLU A 192 5.06 18.97 6.61
N PRO A 193 4.01 19.80 6.62
CA PRO A 193 4.15 21.21 6.30
C PRO A 193 5.04 21.89 7.35
N SER A 194 5.98 22.73 6.90
CA SER A 194 6.97 23.39 7.77
C SER A 194 6.34 24.39 8.75
N THR A 195 5.21 24.99 8.38
CA THR A 195 4.43 25.88 9.25
C THR A 195 2.93 25.68 9.01
N GLN A 196 2.12 25.75 10.08
CA GLN A 196 0.66 25.75 9.96
C GLN A 196 0.08 27.03 9.33
N GLU A 197 0.93 28.05 9.13
CA GLU A 197 0.58 29.36 8.56
C GLU A 197 0.95 29.52 7.08
N GLY A 198 1.48 28.47 6.43
CA GLY A 198 1.82 28.51 5.01
C GLY A 198 0.62 28.70 4.08
N PRO A 199 0.86 29.02 2.79
CA PRO A 199 -0.20 29.10 1.79
C PRO A 199 -0.93 27.76 1.71
N LYS A 200 -2.25 27.79 1.89
CA LYS A 200 -3.10 26.61 1.79
C LYS A 200 -3.29 26.22 0.32
N PRO A 201 -3.46 24.93 0.00
CA PRO A 201 -3.63 23.80 0.92
C PRO A 201 -2.31 23.28 1.54
N LEU A 202 -2.38 22.86 2.81
CA LEU A 202 -1.29 22.16 3.49
C LEU A 202 -1.60 20.65 3.47
N PHE A 203 -0.60 19.84 3.16
CA PHE A 203 -0.74 18.39 3.13
C PHE A 203 0.26 17.70 4.05
N TRP A 204 -0.22 16.68 4.75
CA TRP A 204 0.61 15.70 5.43
C TRP A 204 0.64 14.44 4.57
N GLY A 205 1.83 13.90 4.33
CA GLY A 205 2.01 12.68 3.57
C GLY A 205 2.69 11.61 4.40
N TYR A 206 2.23 10.38 4.28
CA TYR A 206 2.79 9.22 4.94
C TYR A 206 2.94 8.07 3.94
N LEU A 207 4.16 7.57 3.78
CA LEU A 207 4.45 6.35 3.04
C LEU A 207 4.75 5.24 4.05
N ILE A 208 3.85 4.27 4.13
CA ILE A 208 3.89 3.17 5.08
C ILE A 208 4.29 1.91 4.33
N ARG A 209 5.46 1.36 4.63
CA ARG A 209 5.95 0.11 4.05
C ARG A 209 5.66 -1.05 5.00
N ILE A 210 4.95 -2.07 4.51
CA ILE A 210 4.68 -3.30 5.29
C ILE A 210 5.84 -4.28 5.08
N GLY A 211 6.62 -4.55 6.13
CA GLY A 211 7.82 -5.37 6.03
C GLY A 211 7.69 -6.80 6.56
N LYS A 212 6.93 -6.98 7.64
CA LYS A 212 6.61 -8.30 8.18
C LYS A 212 5.14 -8.31 8.56
N PHE A 213 4.43 -9.40 8.30
CA PHE A 213 3.05 -9.52 8.76
C PHE A 213 2.64 -10.96 9.05
N THR A 214 1.58 -11.08 9.83
CA THR A 214 0.85 -12.31 10.09
C THR A 214 -0.63 -12.03 9.89
N ALA A 215 -1.26 -12.75 8.96
CA ALA A 215 -2.69 -12.73 8.73
C ALA A 215 -3.31 -14.01 9.31
N THR A 216 -4.49 -13.90 9.94
CA THR A 216 -5.18 -15.03 10.56
C THR A 216 -6.69 -14.97 10.35
N ALA A 217 -7.32 -16.15 10.27
CA ALA A 217 -8.77 -16.34 10.34
C ALA A 217 -9.06 -17.70 10.99
N GLY A 218 -9.65 -17.70 12.20
CA GLY A 218 -9.82 -18.93 12.98
C GLY A 218 -8.48 -19.62 13.25
N GLU A 219 -8.35 -20.87 12.83
CA GLU A 219 -7.11 -21.67 12.96
C GLU A 219 -6.10 -21.43 11.84
N GLN A 220 -6.49 -20.72 10.78
CA GLN A 220 -5.61 -20.44 9.64
C GLN A 220 -4.70 -19.26 9.97
N SER A 221 -3.42 -19.39 9.63
CA SER A 221 -2.42 -18.34 9.83
C SER A 221 -1.43 -18.34 8.68
N PHE A 222 -1.04 -17.16 8.21
CA PHE A 222 -0.01 -17.00 7.19
C PHE A 222 0.93 -15.87 7.59
N THR A 223 2.23 -16.14 7.59
CA THR A 223 3.26 -15.18 8.00
C THR A 223 4.24 -14.93 6.88
N VAL A 224 4.57 -13.65 6.69
CA VAL A 224 5.53 -13.18 5.70
C VAL A 224 6.53 -12.25 6.36
N SER A 225 7.79 -12.36 5.97
CA SER A 225 8.85 -11.46 6.39
C SER A 225 9.70 -11.05 5.21
N ASP A 226 10.14 -9.80 5.23
CA ASP A 226 11.10 -9.26 4.28
C ASP A 226 12.52 -9.77 4.47
N GLN A 227 12.81 -10.35 5.63
CA GLN A 227 14.08 -10.99 5.86
C GLN A 227 14.18 -12.25 4.98
N PRO A 228 15.37 -12.56 4.44
CA PRO A 228 15.58 -13.80 3.70
C PRO A 228 15.13 -14.99 4.56
N SER A 229 14.08 -15.69 4.13
CA SER A 229 13.63 -16.94 4.73
C SER A 229 13.81 -18.07 3.73
N THR A 230 13.75 -19.31 4.23
CA THR A 230 13.32 -20.43 3.39
C THR A 230 11.96 -20.04 2.79
N GLY A 231 11.78 -20.19 1.48
CA GLY A 231 10.54 -19.78 0.82
C GLY A 231 9.31 -20.51 1.34
N PHE A 232 8.17 -20.24 0.71
CA PHE A 232 6.87 -20.73 1.21
C PHE A 232 6.71 -22.24 1.00
N THR A 233 6.32 -22.94 2.07
CA THR A 233 5.92 -24.35 2.00
C THR A 233 4.56 -24.48 1.30
N GLN A 234 4.26 -25.66 0.76
CA GLN A 234 2.94 -25.93 0.18
C GLN A 234 1.82 -25.68 1.20
N GLU A 235 1.99 -26.13 2.44
CA GLU A 235 1.05 -25.89 3.55
C GLU A 235 0.80 -24.39 3.77
N SER A 236 1.86 -23.56 3.81
CA SER A 236 1.71 -22.11 3.99
C SER A 236 0.97 -21.45 2.83
N LEU A 237 1.13 -21.96 1.60
CA LEU A 237 0.41 -21.46 0.43
C LEU A 237 -1.06 -21.91 0.44
N GLU A 238 -1.36 -23.10 0.95
CA GLU A 238 -2.72 -23.57 1.17
C GLU A 238 -3.43 -22.73 2.24
N GLN A 239 -2.73 -22.40 3.34
CA GLN A 239 -3.21 -21.45 4.36
C GLN A 239 -3.49 -20.07 3.76
N LEU A 240 -2.58 -19.54 2.93
CA LEU A 240 -2.79 -18.27 2.23
C LEU A 240 -4.02 -18.30 1.31
N ARG A 241 -4.20 -19.39 0.54
CA ARG A 241 -5.39 -19.57 -0.31
C ARG A 241 -6.67 -19.57 0.52
N ALA A 242 -6.67 -20.27 1.64
CA ALA A 242 -7.84 -20.32 2.52
C ALA A 242 -8.17 -18.92 3.10
N LEU A 243 -7.17 -18.15 3.51
CA LEU A 243 -7.35 -16.76 3.95
C LEU A 243 -7.90 -15.84 2.83
N ARG A 244 -7.48 -16.05 1.58
CA ARG A 244 -8.01 -15.32 0.42
C ARG A 244 -9.48 -15.65 0.18
N GLU A 245 -9.88 -16.91 0.33
CA GLU A 245 -11.29 -17.31 0.20
C GLU A 245 -12.15 -16.66 1.28
N VAL A 246 -11.68 -16.60 2.53
CA VAL A 246 -12.38 -15.86 3.61
C VAL A 246 -12.58 -14.40 3.21
N PHE A 247 -11.52 -13.74 2.72
CA PHE A 247 -11.61 -12.34 2.28
C PHE A 247 -12.60 -12.15 1.13
N LEU A 248 -12.57 -13.03 0.12
CA LEU A 248 -13.38 -12.90 -1.10
C LEU A 248 -14.85 -13.31 -0.89
N ALA A 249 -15.12 -14.30 -0.03
CA ALA A 249 -16.48 -14.75 0.27
C ALA A 249 -17.35 -13.65 0.87
N GLU A 250 -16.73 -12.68 1.53
CA GLU A 250 -17.42 -11.57 2.16
C GLU A 250 -17.55 -10.33 1.25
N GLU A 251 -17.02 -10.38 0.01
CA GLU A 251 -17.18 -9.32 -1.00
C GLU A 251 -18.43 -9.51 -1.90
N GLU A 252 -19.22 -10.56 -1.72
CA GLU A 252 -20.53 -10.65 -2.38
C GLU A 252 -21.44 -9.50 -1.90
N PRO A 253 -21.97 -8.66 -2.81
CA PRO A 253 -22.90 -7.61 -2.42
C PRO A 253 -24.24 -8.23 -2.01
N ASP A 254 -24.88 -7.64 -1.00
CA ASP A 254 -26.33 -7.57 -0.93
C ASP A 254 -26.84 -7.20 -2.33
N VAL A 255 -27.44 -8.18 -3.02
CA VAL A 255 -28.17 -7.94 -4.26
C VAL A 255 -29.22 -6.88 -3.92
N PRO A 256 -29.20 -5.69 -4.54
CA PRO A 256 -30.35 -4.81 -4.44
C PRO A 256 -31.50 -5.58 -5.07
N GLY A 257 -32.52 -5.88 -4.26
CA GLY A 257 -33.70 -6.61 -4.69
C GLY A 257 -34.23 -6.10 -6.03
N ALA A 258 -34.56 -7.06 -6.88
CA ALA A 258 -35.26 -6.92 -8.15
C ALA A 258 -36.52 -6.06 -8.05
#